data_AF-A0A970W7G6-F1
#
_entry.id   AF-A0A970W7G6-F1
#
_cell.length_a   1.000
_cell.length_b   1.000
_cell.length_c   1.000
_cell.angle_alpha   90.00
_cell.angle_beta   90.00
_cell.angle_gamma   90.00
#
_symmetry.space_group_name_H-M   'P 1'
#
loop_
_entity.id
_entity.type
_entity.pdbx_description
1 polymer ?
#
loop_
_entity_poly.entity_id
_entity_poly.type
_entity_poly.pdbx_seq_one_letter_code
_entity_poly.pdbx_strand_id
1 'polypeptide(L)' 'MKKFIPIEKMQKKKQRELAAKRRTTWGALNPVTRKAPNPKAYNRKKARQWNDPIDSAFLFVQIKKIIYANPSL' A
#
# COMPACT_ATOMS: atom_id res chain seq x y z
N MET A 1 -37.75 23.01 13.01
CA MET A 1 -36.66 22.00 13.10
C MET A 1 -37.24 20.62 12.85
N LYS A 2 -36.57 19.73 12.13
CA LYS A 2 -37.04 18.34 11.98
C LYS A 2 -36.89 17.62 13.33
N LYS A 3 -37.95 16.91 13.76
CA LYS A 3 -37.91 16.11 14.98
C LYS A 3 -36.89 14.98 14.82
N PHE A 4 -36.03 14.78 15.81
CA PHE A 4 -35.10 13.67 15.84
C PHE A 4 -35.87 12.36 16.07
N ILE A 5 -35.65 11.38 15.20
CA ILE A 5 -36.25 10.06 15.31
C ILE A 5 -35.10 9.04 15.34
N PRO A 6 -34.96 8.24 16.41
CA PRO A 6 -33.99 7.16 16.46
C PRO A 6 -34.16 6.18 15.31
N ILE A 7 -33.04 5.64 14.79
CA ILE A 7 -33.04 4.75 13.61
C ILE A 7 -33.92 3.52 13.84
N GLU A 8 -33.92 2.97 15.05
CA GLU A 8 -34.70 1.78 15.42
C GLU A 8 -36.20 1.97 15.30
N LYS A 9 -36.68 3.20 15.50
CA LYS A 9 -38.11 3.56 15.46
C LYS A 9 -38.56 4.00 14.07
N MET A 10 -37.66 3.98 13.10
CA MET A 10 -37.92 4.37 11.72
C MET A 10 -38.51 3.19 10.93
N GLN A 11 -39.41 3.47 9.99
CA GLN A 11 -39.91 2.45 9.07
C GLN A 11 -38.76 1.81 8.28
N LYS A 12 -38.84 0.49 8.03
CA LYS A 12 -37.82 -0.29 7.30
C LYS A 12 -37.36 0.36 5.98
N LYS A 13 -38.29 0.98 5.23
CA LYS A 13 -37.98 1.69 3.98
C LYS A 13 -36.99 2.84 4.17
N LYS A 14 -37.22 3.70 5.17
CA LYS A 14 -36.37 4.85 5.44
C LYS A 14 -35.02 4.46 6.06
N GLN A 15 -34.98 3.39 6.86
CA GLN A 15 -33.71 2.80 7.32
C GLN A 15 -32.86 2.35 6.13
N ARG A 16 -33.48 1.72 5.13
CA ARG A 16 -32.78 1.27 3.90
C ARG A 16 -32.25 2.45 3.09
N GLU A 17 -33.03 3.52 2.91
CA GLU A 17 -32.59 4.75 2.25
C GLU A 17 -31.40 5.39 2.98
N LEU A 18 -31.46 5.48 4.32
CA LEU A 18 -30.36 6.00 5.14
C LEU A 18 -29.10 5.14 4.99
N ALA A 19 -29.24 3.82 5.03
CA ALA A 19 -28.13 2.89 4.86
C ALA A 19 -27.54 2.94 3.44
N ALA A 20 -28.37 3.09 2.40
CA ALA A 20 -27.92 3.25 1.02
C ALA A 20 -27.08 4.53 0.85
N LYS A 21 -27.52 5.64 1.47
CA LYS A 21 -26.75 6.91 1.52
C LYS A 21 -25.41 6.77 2.24
N ARG A 22 -25.30 5.86 3.20
CA ARG A 22 -24.05 5.59 3.95
C ARG A 22 -23.13 4.59 3.25
N ARG A 23 -23.67 3.68 2.44
CA ARG A 23 -22.92 2.57 1.82
C ARG A 23 -22.17 2.94 0.54
N THR A 24 -22.28 4.16 0.05
CA THR A 24 -21.83 4.53 -1.30
C THR A 24 -20.31 4.54 -1.47
N THR A 25 -19.55 4.76 -0.38
CA THR A 25 -18.10 4.90 -0.47
C THR A 25 -17.44 4.34 0.79
N TRP A 26 -16.27 3.73 0.67
CA TRP A 26 -15.40 3.38 1.79
C TRP A 26 -14.81 4.62 2.52
N GLY A 27 -15.46 5.77 2.43
CA GLY A 27 -14.93 7.07 2.83
C GLY A 27 -13.66 7.40 2.05
N ALA A 28 -12.58 7.71 2.77
CA ALA A 28 -11.25 7.95 2.21
C ALA A 28 -10.47 6.66 1.88
N LEU A 29 -10.99 5.49 2.25
CA LEU A 29 -10.25 4.23 2.19
C LEU A 29 -10.55 3.47 0.90
N ASN A 30 -9.75 3.65 -0.14
CA ASN A 30 -9.86 2.81 -1.32
C ASN A 30 -9.13 1.46 -1.09
N PRO A 31 -9.82 0.30 -1.02
CA PRO A 31 -9.16 -0.99 -0.83
C PRO A 31 -8.18 -1.33 -1.97
N VAL A 32 -8.39 -0.77 -3.17
CA VAL A 32 -7.51 -0.96 -4.32
C VAL A 32 -6.16 -0.26 -4.12
N THR A 33 -6.11 0.88 -3.42
CA THR A 33 -4.85 1.64 -3.22
C THR A 33 -3.94 1.02 -2.16
N ARG A 34 -4.46 0.13 -1.30
CA ARG A 34 -3.67 -0.63 -0.32
C ARG A 34 -3.23 -2.01 -0.80
N LYS A 35 -3.56 -2.40 -2.03
CA LYS A 35 -3.19 -3.71 -2.56
C LYS A 35 -1.69 -3.78 -2.79
N ALA A 36 -0.99 -4.63 -2.04
CA ALA A 36 0.41 -4.93 -2.29
C ALA A 36 0.59 -5.46 -3.72
N PRO A 37 1.68 -5.11 -4.42
CA PRO A 37 1.94 -5.60 -5.76
C PRO A 37 2.07 -7.13 -5.74
N ASN A 38 1.58 -7.80 -6.79
CA ASN A 38 1.66 -9.25 -6.91
C ASN A 38 3.14 -9.69 -6.97
N PRO A 39 3.64 -10.48 -6.00
CA PRO A 39 5.05 -10.88 -5.97
C PRO A 39 5.43 -11.80 -7.13
N LYS A 40 4.47 -12.55 -7.70
CA LYS A 40 4.67 -13.45 -8.84
C LYS A 40 4.47 -12.77 -10.20
N ALA A 41 4.05 -11.51 -10.23
CA ALA A 41 3.89 -10.80 -11.49
C ALA A 41 5.26 -10.54 -12.13
N TYR A 42 5.35 -10.81 -13.42
CA TYR A 42 6.55 -10.52 -14.19
C TYR A 42 6.85 -9.01 -14.17
N ASN A 43 8.05 -8.64 -13.73
CA ASN A 43 8.54 -7.27 -13.71
C ASN A 43 9.89 -7.20 -14.43
N ARG A 44 9.88 -6.68 -15.67
CA ARG A 44 11.08 -6.58 -16.53
C ARG A 44 12.21 -5.76 -15.90
N LYS A 45 11.92 -4.83 -14.98
CA LYS A 45 12.94 -4.05 -14.26
C LYS A 45 13.74 -4.91 -13.28
N LYS A 46 13.07 -5.82 -12.55
CA LYS A 46 13.74 -6.77 -11.64
C LYS A 46 14.69 -7.71 -12.36
N ALA A 47 14.34 -8.12 -13.59
CA ALA A 47 15.20 -8.98 -14.40
C ALA A 47 16.48 -8.27 -14.87
N ARG A 48 16.46 -6.93 -15.01
CA ARG A 48 17.62 -6.13 -15.44
C ARG A 48 18.61 -5.85 -14.31
N GLN A 49 18.12 -5.71 -13.07
CA GLN A 49 18.97 -5.44 -11.89
C GLN A 49 20.14 -6.41 -11.71
N TRP A 50 19.97 -7.69 -12.09
CA TRP A 50 21.04 -8.68 -12.02
C TRP A 50 22.26 -8.34 -12.90
N ASN A 51 22.06 -7.55 -13.95
CA ASN A 51 23.09 -7.15 -14.90
C ASN A 51 23.37 -5.63 -14.87
N ASP A 52 22.75 -4.89 -13.95
CA ASP A 52 22.98 -3.44 -13.86
C ASP A 52 24.33 -3.18 -13.17
N PRO A 53 25.30 -2.52 -13.85
CA PRO A 53 26.63 -2.27 -13.29
C PRO A 53 26.61 -1.34 -12.06
N ILE A 54 25.49 -0.66 -11.81
CA ILE A 54 25.29 0.22 -10.66
C ILE A 54 25.13 -0.60 -9.36
N ASP A 55 24.44 -1.73 -9.40
CA ASP A 55 24.20 -2.58 -8.22
C ASP A 55 25.47 -3.34 -7.80
N SER A 56 26.30 -3.78 -8.78
CA SER A 56 27.60 -4.40 -8.51
C SER A 56 28.67 -3.40 -8.05
N ALA A 57 28.64 -2.16 -8.56
CA ALA A 57 29.52 -1.09 -8.11
C ALA A 57 29.24 -0.67 -6.66
N PHE A 58 27.97 -0.66 -6.24
CA PHE A 58 27.60 -0.32 -4.86
C PHE A 58 28.13 -1.35 -3.85
N LEU A 59 28.05 -2.64 -4.19
CA LEU A 59 28.61 -3.71 -3.38
C LEU A 59 30.14 -3.59 -3.30
N PHE A 60 30.81 -3.26 -4.41
CA PHE A 60 32.26 -3.07 -4.45
C PHE A 60 32.73 -1.89 -3.58
N VAL A 61 32.03 -0.75 -3.62
CA VAL A 61 32.34 0.42 -2.78
C VAL A 61 32.15 0.09 -1.30
N GLN A 62 31.07 -0.62 -0.95
CA GLN A 62 30.80 -1.03 0.43
C GLN A 62 31.87 -2.01 0.95
N ILE A 63 32.29 -2.98 0.13
CA ILE A 63 33.36 -3.94 0.47
C ILE A 63 34.70 -3.21 0.63
N LYS A 64 35.07 -2.30 -0.28
CA LYS A 64 36.30 -1.50 -0.15
C LYS A 64 36.30 -0.66 1.12
N LYS A 65 35.17 -0.05 1.47
CA LYS A 65 35.05 0.73 2.72
C LYS A 65 35.29 -0.13 3.97
N ILE A 66 34.82 -1.37 3.98
CA ILE A 66 35.06 -2.32 5.10
C ILE A 66 36.54 -2.72 5.17
N ILE A 67 37.15 -3.05 4.03
CA ILE A 67 38.57 -3.46 3.94
C ILE A 67 39.49 -2.31 4.39
N TYR A 68 39.26 -1.08 3.92
CA TYR A 68 40.11 0.06 4.27
C TYR A 68 39.80 0.66 5.65
N ALA A 69 38.68 0.29 6.30
CA ALA A 69 38.33 0.74 7.64
C ALA A 69 38.86 -0.16 8.76
N ASN A 70 39.26 -1.41 8.47
CA ASN A 70 39.85 -2.34 9.43
C ASN A 70 41.14 -2.96 8.85
N PRO A 71 42.29 -2.28 8.97
CA PRO A 71 43.54 -2.69 8.33
C PRO A 71 44.30 -3.84 9.05
N SER A 72 43.68 -4.54 10.01
CA SER A 72 44.33 -5.51 10.90
C SER A 72 43.83 -6.96 10.76
N LEU A 73 43.40 -7.35 9.56
CA LEU A 73 43.31 -8.75 9.13
C LEU A 73 44.45 -9.06 8.16
#